data_AF-A0A0B3AK82-F1
#
_entry.id   AF-A0A0B3AK82-F1
#
_cell.length_a   1.000
_cell.length_b   1.000
_cell.length_c   1.000
_cell.angle_alpha   90.00
_cell.angle_beta   90.00
_cell.angle_gamma   90.00
#
_symmetry.space_group_name_H-M   'P 1'
#
loop_
_entity.id
_entity.type
_entity.pdbx_description
1 polymer ?
#
loop_
_entity_poly.entity_id
_entity_poly.type
_entity_poly.pdbx_seq_one_letter_code
_entity_poly.pdbx_strand_id
1 'polypeptide(L)'
;MGIFSKILYVYQKNKPHRTLLKEYTKIQQLAAGIQEELKALRKIQKEMVEENLFFNVALFRRAGGISLKKTEFIEEFSRKLTHLAKHSQQRMEVIGIQLEQTEPLSPLEKDELSRIISFLEEVQVKLPNLQDIYAIHSSKDRLIKIENALRDITKLAEKFHEIERFERSIARSIIDHEISPLLRKIYEEPQILNFRRDGKQESLLAYRITKGQLRKLEDIAVKINACQDPHYKIAWRHWWSKEQRPESDPTIPIGAHVNVTIKLFGKAKKDLHLLVA
;
A
#
# COMPACT_ATOMS: atom_id res chain seq x y z
N MET A 1 -4.19 9.01 11.91
CA MET A 1 -2.94 9.23 11.14
C MET A 1 -3.25 8.88 9.70
N GLY A 2 -3.10 9.84 8.77
CA GLY A 2 -3.77 9.83 7.45
C GLY A 2 -2.91 9.38 6.25
N ILE A 3 -3.49 9.45 5.06
CA ILE A 3 -2.85 9.17 3.77
C ILE A 3 -1.51 9.93 3.60
N PHE A 4 -0.53 9.29 2.95
CA PHE A 4 0.86 9.77 2.74
C PHE A 4 1.72 9.91 4.01
N SER A 5 1.24 9.48 5.18
CA SER A 5 2.00 9.66 6.42
C SER A 5 3.36 9.00 6.40
N LYS A 6 3.51 7.86 5.71
CA LYS A 6 4.77 7.11 5.64
C LYS A 6 5.84 7.91 4.88
N ILE A 7 5.55 8.36 3.66
CA ILE A 7 6.51 9.17 2.91
C ILE A 7 6.82 10.50 3.62
N LEU A 8 5.83 11.12 4.26
CA LEU A 8 6.05 12.41 4.95
C LEU A 8 6.96 12.24 6.17
N TYR A 9 6.88 11.09 6.85
CA TYR A 9 7.79 10.74 7.92
C TYR A 9 9.21 10.48 7.39
N VAL A 10 9.33 9.69 6.31
CA VAL A 10 10.60 9.48 5.60
C VAL A 10 11.20 10.83 5.19
N TYR A 11 10.34 11.76 4.75
CA TYR A 11 10.73 13.09 4.36
C TYR A 11 11.29 13.96 5.50
N GLN A 12 10.92 13.68 6.74
CA GLN A 12 11.44 14.38 7.91
C GLN A 12 12.76 13.79 8.41
N LYS A 13 13.00 12.50 8.14
CA LYS A 13 14.12 11.74 8.71
C LYS A 13 15.35 11.70 7.80
N ASN A 14 15.14 11.62 6.49
CA ASN A 14 16.24 11.49 5.53
C ASN A 14 16.52 12.83 4.86
N LYS A 15 17.76 13.06 4.40
CA LYS A 15 18.00 14.17 3.48
C LYS A 15 17.49 13.81 2.08
N PRO A 16 17.04 14.80 1.29
CA PRO A 16 16.68 14.59 -0.12
C PRO A 16 17.88 14.04 -0.89
N HIS A 17 17.66 13.09 -1.80
CA HIS A 17 18.74 12.49 -2.59
C HIS A 17 18.61 12.83 -4.08
N ARG A 18 19.70 13.27 -4.73
CA ARG A 18 19.69 13.72 -6.14
C ARG A 18 19.11 12.72 -7.13
N THR A 19 19.34 11.42 -6.93
CA THR A 19 18.81 10.38 -7.84
C THR A 19 17.29 10.29 -7.82
N LEU A 20 16.64 10.79 -6.76
CA LEU A 20 15.18 10.79 -6.59
C LEU A 20 14.52 12.07 -7.12
N LEU A 21 15.29 12.97 -7.75
CA LEU A 21 14.79 14.25 -8.24
C LEU A 21 13.60 14.06 -9.19
N LYS A 22 13.68 13.08 -10.09
CA LYS A 22 12.60 12.79 -11.06
C LYS A 22 11.30 12.39 -10.35
N GLU A 23 11.42 11.56 -9.33
CA GLU A 23 10.32 11.07 -8.52
C GLU A 23 9.67 12.21 -7.73
N TYR A 24 10.46 13.08 -7.09
CA TYR A 24 9.92 14.25 -6.40
C TYR A 24 9.18 15.19 -7.34
N THR A 25 9.76 15.47 -8.53
CA THR A 25 9.12 16.29 -9.56
C THR A 25 7.81 15.67 -10.00
N LYS A 26 7.79 14.37 -10.29
CA LYS A 26 6.60 13.67 -10.74
C LYS A 26 5.49 13.69 -9.69
N ILE A 27 5.82 13.43 -8.42
CA ILE A 27 4.85 13.53 -7.31
C ILE A 27 4.30 14.96 -7.18
N GLN A 28 5.18 15.97 -7.25
CA GLN A 28 4.76 17.36 -7.15
C GLN A 28 3.78 17.73 -8.28
N GLN A 29 4.11 17.36 -9.52
CA GLN A 29 3.28 17.63 -10.70
C GLN A 29 1.92 16.92 -10.62
N LEU A 30 1.93 15.61 -10.32
CA LEU A 30 0.70 14.82 -10.19
C LEU A 30 -0.19 15.34 -9.06
N ALA A 31 0.39 15.56 -7.88
CA ALA A 31 -0.38 16.00 -6.71
C ALA A 31 -0.98 17.41 -6.92
N ALA A 32 -0.24 18.33 -7.54
CA ALA A 32 -0.74 19.66 -7.86
C ALA A 32 -1.81 19.61 -8.97
N GLY A 33 -1.60 18.84 -10.04
CA GLY A 33 -2.57 18.69 -11.12
C GLY A 33 -3.90 18.11 -10.64
N ILE A 34 -3.84 16.99 -9.90
CA ILE A 34 -5.02 16.34 -9.30
C ILE A 34 -5.76 17.30 -8.36
N GLN A 35 -5.03 18.10 -7.57
CA GLN A 35 -5.65 19.08 -6.68
C GLN A 35 -6.47 20.12 -7.46
N GLU A 36 -5.90 20.69 -8.52
CA GLU A 36 -6.59 21.72 -9.32
C GLU A 36 -7.81 21.14 -10.04
N GLU A 37 -7.70 19.94 -10.59
CA GLU A 37 -8.83 19.25 -11.23
C GLU A 37 -9.95 18.95 -10.23
N LEU A 38 -9.62 18.46 -9.02
CA LEU A 38 -10.61 18.22 -7.96
C LEU A 38 -11.30 19.51 -7.51
N LYS A 39 -10.57 20.62 -7.40
CA LYS A 39 -11.16 21.93 -7.10
C LYS A 39 -12.15 22.36 -8.19
N ALA A 40 -11.77 22.21 -9.46
CA ALA A 40 -12.61 22.57 -10.59
C ALA A 40 -13.89 21.73 -10.64
N LEU A 41 -13.78 20.40 -10.52
CA LEU A 41 -14.93 19.49 -10.48
C LEU A 41 -15.88 19.83 -9.35
N ARG A 42 -15.34 20.17 -8.19
CA ARG A 42 -16.14 20.56 -7.03
C ARG A 42 -16.85 21.89 -7.23
N LYS A 43 -16.19 22.87 -7.85
CA LYS A 43 -16.82 24.14 -8.21
C LYS A 43 -18.03 23.90 -9.12
N ILE A 44 -17.85 23.10 -10.17
CA ILE A 44 -18.94 22.71 -11.08
C ILE A 44 -20.06 22.00 -10.31
N GLN A 45 -19.75 21.02 -9.47
CA GLN A 45 -20.73 20.32 -8.64
C GLN A 45 -21.54 21.30 -7.77
N LYS A 46 -20.86 22.24 -7.12
CA LYS A 46 -21.48 23.22 -6.24
C LYS A 46 -22.44 24.13 -7.00
N GLU A 47 -22.00 24.70 -8.11
CA GLU A 47 -22.82 25.55 -8.98
C GLU A 47 -24.10 24.80 -9.42
N MET A 48 -23.95 23.55 -9.85
CA MET A 48 -25.09 22.72 -10.28
C MET A 48 -26.05 22.38 -9.14
N VAL A 49 -25.55 22.11 -7.93
CA VAL A 49 -26.41 21.84 -6.77
C VAL A 49 -27.18 23.09 -6.36
N GLU A 50 -26.53 24.26 -6.39
CA GLU A 50 -27.14 25.55 -6.08
C GLU A 50 -28.23 25.93 -7.11
N GLU A 51 -27.95 25.78 -8.40
CA GLU A 51 -28.94 25.98 -9.47
C GLU A 51 -30.17 25.07 -9.29
N ASN A 52 -29.97 23.76 -9.08
CA ASN A 52 -31.09 22.82 -8.98
C ASN A 52 -31.91 22.99 -7.67
N LEU A 53 -31.28 23.41 -6.56
CA LEU A 53 -31.97 23.76 -5.32
C LEU A 53 -32.83 25.02 -5.47
N PHE A 54 -32.39 25.98 -6.27
CA PHE A 54 -33.13 27.21 -6.53
C PHE A 54 -34.41 26.96 -7.35
N PHE A 55 -34.39 26.00 -8.28
CA PHE A 55 -35.53 25.74 -9.17
C PHE A 55 -36.55 24.71 -8.66
N ASN A 56 -36.16 23.66 -7.91
CA ASN A 56 -37.16 22.68 -7.41
C ASN A 56 -36.68 21.77 -6.25
N VAL A 57 -36.82 22.25 -5.00
CA VAL A 57 -36.38 21.56 -3.77
C VAL A 57 -37.00 20.15 -3.59
N ALA A 58 -38.26 19.96 -4.01
CA ALA A 58 -38.98 18.70 -3.81
C ALA A 58 -38.52 17.59 -4.78
N LEU A 59 -38.17 17.95 -6.02
CA LEU A 59 -37.63 17.05 -7.04
C LEU A 59 -36.18 16.66 -6.70
N PHE A 60 -35.39 17.61 -6.20
CA PHE A 60 -34.01 17.36 -5.75
C PHE A 60 -33.98 16.34 -4.60
N ARG A 61 -34.84 16.46 -3.58
CA ARG A 61 -34.91 15.49 -2.47
C ARG A 61 -35.44 14.12 -2.89
N ARG A 62 -36.46 14.05 -3.76
CA ARG A 62 -37.07 12.77 -4.22
C ARG A 62 -36.18 11.98 -5.19
N ALA A 63 -35.34 12.65 -5.97
CA ALA A 63 -34.36 11.99 -6.85
C ALA A 63 -33.11 11.45 -6.11
N GLY A 64 -33.08 11.54 -4.77
CA GLY A 64 -31.90 11.16 -3.97
C GLY A 64 -30.80 12.21 -4.00
N GLY A 65 -31.16 13.49 -4.20
CA GLY A 65 -30.26 14.64 -4.36
C GLY A 65 -29.03 14.57 -3.49
N ILE A 66 -27.89 14.41 -4.17
CA ILE A 66 -26.61 14.16 -3.54
C ILE A 66 -26.09 15.49 -3.02
N SER A 67 -26.03 15.60 -1.69
CA SER A 67 -25.70 16.85 -1.00
C SER A 67 -24.20 17.10 -0.98
N LEU A 68 -23.82 18.37 -0.84
CA LEU A 68 -22.45 18.83 -0.57
C LEU A 68 -21.75 18.08 0.58
N LYS A 69 -22.51 17.46 1.51
CA LYS A 69 -21.97 16.66 2.61
C LYS A 69 -21.29 15.36 2.14
N LYS A 70 -21.64 14.82 0.96
CA LYS A 70 -21.03 13.57 0.46
C LYS A 70 -19.60 13.74 -0.07
N THR A 71 -19.02 14.94 -0.05
CA THR A 71 -17.67 15.21 -0.59
C THR A 71 -16.67 15.74 0.45
N GLU A 72 -16.98 15.65 1.74
CA GLU A 72 -16.06 16.04 2.84
C GLU A 72 -14.69 15.32 2.75
N PHE A 73 -14.69 14.04 2.35
CA PHE A 73 -13.45 13.28 2.13
C PHE A 73 -12.55 13.89 1.03
N ILE A 74 -13.15 14.44 -0.03
CA ILE A 74 -12.40 15.06 -1.14
C ILE A 74 -11.70 16.33 -0.69
N GLU A 75 -12.30 17.10 0.23
CA GLU A 75 -11.62 18.24 0.84
C GLU A 75 -10.39 17.81 1.64
N GLU A 76 -10.55 16.81 2.49
CA GLU A 76 -9.44 16.29 3.27
C GLU A 76 -8.34 15.78 2.35
N PHE A 77 -8.69 14.95 1.37
CA PHE A 77 -7.75 14.41 0.39
C PHE A 77 -7.02 15.51 -0.37
N SER A 78 -7.75 16.55 -0.83
CA SER A 78 -7.15 17.71 -1.51
C SER A 78 -6.13 18.43 -0.64
N ARG A 79 -6.40 18.61 0.66
CA ARG A 79 -5.43 19.21 1.60
C ARG A 79 -4.18 18.33 1.75
N LYS A 80 -4.34 17.01 1.76
CA LYS A 80 -3.22 16.05 1.84
C LYS A 80 -2.35 16.08 0.58
N LEU A 81 -2.96 16.22 -0.60
CA LEU A 81 -2.23 16.40 -1.86
C LEU A 81 -1.40 17.69 -1.84
N THR A 82 -1.96 18.81 -1.37
CA THR A 82 -1.21 20.06 -1.22
C THR A 82 0.00 19.89 -0.30
N HIS A 83 -0.18 19.19 0.83
CA HIS A 83 0.90 18.93 1.76
C HIS A 83 2.01 18.07 1.14
N LEU A 84 1.62 17.00 0.43
CA LEU A 84 2.56 16.14 -0.29
C LEU A 84 3.34 16.92 -1.36
N ALA A 85 2.64 17.70 -2.20
CA ALA A 85 3.26 18.51 -3.26
C ALA A 85 4.27 19.52 -2.69
N LYS A 86 3.90 20.22 -1.61
CA LYS A 86 4.78 21.18 -0.93
C LYS A 86 6.05 20.52 -0.42
N HIS A 87 5.94 19.37 0.23
CA HIS A 87 7.13 18.68 0.74
C HIS A 87 8.01 18.15 -0.39
N SER A 88 7.43 17.58 -1.45
CA SER A 88 8.21 17.16 -2.62
C SER A 88 8.93 18.35 -3.27
N GLN A 89 8.28 19.51 -3.36
CA GLN A 89 8.90 20.76 -3.84
C GLN A 89 10.11 21.16 -2.99
N GLN A 90 9.96 21.19 -1.67
CA GLN A 90 11.06 21.51 -0.75
C GLN A 90 12.26 20.57 -0.93
N ARG A 91 12.00 19.28 -1.19
CA ARG A 91 13.08 18.32 -1.46
C ARG A 91 13.85 18.63 -2.73
N MET A 92 13.15 19.01 -3.80
CA MET A 92 13.77 19.42 -5.06
C MET A 92 14.64 20.66 -4.89
N GLU A 93 14.16 21.65 -4.13
CA GLU A 93 14.90 22.89 -3.85
C GLU A 93 16.21 22.62 -3.10
N VAL A 94 16.17 21.74 -2.09
CA VAL A 94 17.38 21.33 -1.35
C VAL A 94 18.41 20.65 -2.27
N ILE A 95 17.96 19.79 -3.18
CA ILE A 95 18.84 19.14 -4.18
C ILE A 95 19.43 20.18 -5.14
N GLY A 96 18.64 21.15 -5.59
CA GLY A 96 19.10 22.23 -6.46
C GLY A 96 20.21 23.08 -5.83
N ILE A 97 20.26 23.15 -4.50
CA ILE A 97 21.27 23.89 -3.72
C ILE A 97 22.50 23.01 -3.40
N GLN A 98 22.34 21.70 -3.22
CA GLN A 98 23.42 20.78 -2.84
C GLN A 98 23.94 19.95 -4.03
N LEU A 99 25.07 20.38 -4.62
CA LEU A 99 25.67 19.75 -5.80
C LEU A 99 26.39 18.42 -5.52
N GLU A 100 26.88 18.22 -4.30
CA GLU A 100 27.63 17.02 -3.91
C GLU A 100 26.95 16.34 -2.72
N GLN A 101 26.23 15.26 -2.98
CA GLN A 101 25.68 14.40 -1.94
C GLN A 101 26.40 13.06 -1.98
N THR A 102 27.09 12.75 -0.88
CA THR A 102 27.79 11.48 -0.62
C THR A 102 26.98 10.55 0.27
N GLU A 103 25.76 10.95 0.66
CA GLU A 103 24.90 10.15 1.53
C GLU A 103 24.27 8.99 0.76
N PRO A 104 24.13 7.82 1.39
CA PRO A 104 23.52 6.66 0.74
C PRO A 104 22.04 6.90 0.47
N LEU A 105 21.59 6.53 -0.73
CA LEU A 105 20.18 6.51 -1.10
C LEU A 105 19.38 5.62 -0.14
N SER A 106 18.35 6.16 0.49
CA SER A 106 17.40 5.39 1.28
C SER A 106 16.58 4.47 0.38
N PRO A 107 16.71 3.12 0.49
CA PRO A 107 15.92 2.19 -0.32
C PRO A 107 14.43 2.34 -0.05
N LEU A 108 14.06 2.49 1.22
CA LEU A 108 12.68 2.69 1.66
C LEU A 108 12.06 3.94 1.02
N GLU A 109 12.83 5.02 0.91
CA GLU A 109 12.30 6.24 0.32
C GLU A 109 11.96 6.06 -1.16
N LYS A 110 12.85 5.41 -1.92
CA LYS A 110 12.63 5.14 -3.34
C LYS A 110 11.36 4.31 -3.57
N ASP A 111 11.16 3.29 -2.75
CA ASP A 111 10.01 2.39 -2.89
C ASP A 111 8.69 3.12 -2.55
N GLU A 112 8.69 3.93 -1.48
CA GLU A 112 7.53 4.73 -1.11
C GLU A 112 7.16 5.79 -2.13
N LEU A 113 8.15 6.47 -2.72
CA LEU A 113 7.93 7.43 -3.80
C LEU A 113 7.28 6.74 -5.00
N SER A 114 7.80 5.57 -5.38
CA SER A 114 7.27 4.79 -6.49
C SER A 114 5.81 4.39 -6.25
N ARG A 115 5.50 3.92 -5.03
CA ARG A 115 4.13 3.53 -4.64
C ARG A 115 3.15 4.71 -4.70
N ILE A 116 3.59 5.89 -4.26
CA ILE A 116 2.77 7.09 -4.30
C ILE A 116 2.56 7.56 -5.73
N ILE A 117 3.58 7.51 -6.59
CA ILE A 117 3.45 7.84 -8.00
C ILE A 117 2.38 6.97 -8.65
N SER A 118 2.45 5.65 -8.48
CA SER A 118 1.45 4.73 -9.05
C SER A 118 0.04 5.04 -8.54
N PHE A 119 -0.12 5.32 -7.24
CA PHE A 119 -1.42 5.71 -6.68
C PHE A 119 -1.95 7.02 -7.28
N LEU A 120 -1.10 8.06 -7.43
CA LEU A 120 -1.51 9.33 -8.00
C LEU A 120 -1.86 9.20 -9.49
N GLU A 121 -1.12 8.39 -10.25
CA GLU A 121 -1.46 8.08 -11.64
C GLU A 121 -2.82 7.39 -11.76
N GLU A 122 -3.11 6.42 -10.89
CA GLU A 122 -4.43 5.78 -10.85
C GLU A 122 -5.55 6.79 -10.56
N VAL A 123 -5.33 7.71 -9.63
CA VAL A 123 -6.28 8.79 -9.32
C VAL A 123 -6.47 9.71 -10.53
N GLN A 124 -5.39 10.09 -11.22
CA GLN A 124 -5.45 10.95 -12.39
C GLN A 124 -6.28 10.33 -13.51
N VAL A 125 -6.15 9.02 -13.75
CA VAL A 125 -6.95 8.30 -14.75
C VAL A 125 -8.45 8.29 -14.41
N LYS A 126 -8.82 8.43 -13.13
CA LYS A 126 -10.23 8.51 -12.70
C LYS A 126 -10.81 9.92 -12.78
N LEU A 127 -9.99 10.94 -12.95
CA LEU A 127 -10.48 12.30 -13.13
C LEU A 127 -11.07 12.44 -14.54
N PRO A 128 -12.32 12.90 -14.67
CA PRO A 128 -12.90 13.17 -15.97
C PRO A 128 -12.31 14.45 -16.55
N ASN A 129 -12.09 14.45 -17.87
CA ASN A 129 -11.75 15.67 -18.58
C ASN A 129 -12.86 16.71 -18.40
N LEU A 130 -12.49 17.91 -17.93
CA LEU A 130 -13.43 19.00 -17.67
C LEU A 130 -14.20 19.43 -18.93
N GLN A 131 -13.59 19.40 -20.11
CA GLN A 131 -14.26 19.72 -21.37
C GLN A 131 -15.40 18.74 -21.65
N ASP A 132 -15.19 17.44 -21.41
CA ASP A 132 -16.22 16.42 -21.55
C ASP A 132 -17.35 16.58 -20.53
N ILE A 133 -17.06 17.16 -19.36
CA ILE A 133 -18.07 17.49 -18.36
C ILE A 133 -18.94 18.65 -18.85
N TYR A 134 -18.34 19.72 -19.36
CA TYR A 134 -19.06 20.87 -19.89
C TYR A 134 -19.86 20.55 -21.16
N ALA A 135 -19.42 19.61 -21.98
CA ALA A 135 -20.13 19.16 -23.18
C ALA A 135 -21.45 18.42 -22.88
N ILE A 136 -21.65 17.90 -21.66
CA ILE A 136 -22.89 17.21 -21.29
C ILE A 136 -23.98 18.26 -21.04
N HIS A 137 -25.01 18.28 -21.90
CA HIS A 137 -26.13 19.23 -21.81
C HIS A 137 -27.08 18.96 -20.63
N SER A 138 -27.25 17.68 -20.27
CA SER A 138 -28.12 17.28 -19.15
C SER A 138 -27.42 17.54 -17.81
N SER A 139 -27.95 18.47 -17.02
CA SER A 139 -27.42 18.75 -15.67
C SER A 139 -27.44 17.52 -14.78
N LYS A 140 -28.42 16.63 -14.93
CA LYS A 140 -28.48 15.37 -14.18
C LYS A 140 -27.33 14.44 -14.54
N ASP A 141 -27.07 14.22 -15.83
CA ASP A 141 -26.05 13.27 -16.28
C ASP A 141 -24.63 13.81 -16.03
N ARG A 142 -24.45 15.13 -16.15
CA ARG A 142 -23.21 15.81 -15.79
C ARG A 142 -22.89 15.61 -14.30
N LEU A 143 -23.87 15.78 -13.42
CA LEU A 143 -23.70 15.61 -11.98
C LEU A 143 -23.35 14.15 -11.63
N ILE A 144 -24.06 13.19 -12.23
CA ILE A 144 -23.80 11.75 -12.05
C ILE A 144 -22.36 11.40 -12.46
N LYS A 145 -21.87 11.94 -13.58
CA LYS A 145 -20.50 11.68 -14.04
C LYS A 145 -19.46 12.21 -13.06
N ILE A 146 -19.63 13.43 -12.55
CA ILE A 146 -18.75 14.02 -11.53
C ILE A 146 -18.74 13.15 -10.27
N GLU A 147 -19.91 12.73 -9.80
CA GLU A 147 -20.01 11.98 -8.54
C GLU A 147 -19.45 10.57 -8.64
N ASN A 148 -19.63 9.89 -9.77
CA ASN A 148 -19.01 8.58 -9.99
C ASN A 148 -17.49 8.70 -9.96
N ALA A 149 -16.91 9.72 -10.60
CA ALA A 149 -15.48 9.98 -10.53
C ALA A 149 -15.01 10.24 -9.09
N LEU A 150 -15.68 11.13 -8.36
CA LEU A 150 -15.33 11.44 -6.96
C LEU A 150 -15.46 10.21 -6.05
N ARG A 151 -16.46 9.34 -6.29
CA ARG A 151 -16.63 8.08 -5.55
C ARG A 151 -15.49 7.10 -5.84
N ASP A 152 -15.09 6.96 -7.09
CA ASP A 152 -13.99 6.08 -7.47
C ASP A 152 -12.66 6.56 -6.88
N ILE A 153 -12.41 7.87 -6.90
CA ILE A 153 -11.25 8.49 -6.25
C ILE A 153 -11.28 8.24 -4.74
N THR A 154 -12.45 8.40 -4.11
CA THR A 154 -12.62 8.12 -2.68
C THR A 154 -12.24 6.68 -2.34
N LYS A 155 -12.76 5.69 -3.09
CA LYS A 155 -12.43 4.28 -2.89
C LYS A 155 -10.94 3.99 -3.07
N LEU A 156 -10.30 4.58 -4.07
CA LEU A 156 -8.85 4.42 -4.29
C LEU A 156 -8.07 4.97 -3.08
N ALA A 157 -8.43 6.16 -2.60
CA ALA A 157 -7.75 6.79 -1.48
C ALA A 157 -8.01 6.05 -0.15
N GLU A 158 -9.21 5.52 0.07
CA GLU A 158 -9.53 4.65 1.21
C GLU A 158 -8.68 3.38 1.20
N LYS A 159 -8.63 2.68 0.06
CA LYS A 159 -7.81 1.48 -0.12
C LYS A 159 -6.33 1.77 0.13
N PHE A 160 -5.81 2.86 -0.44
CA PHE A 160 -4.43 3.27 -0.21
C PHE A 160 -4.18 3.63 1.26
N HIS A 161 -5.14 4.28 1.91
CA HIS A 161 -5.06 4.62 3.33
C HIS A 161 -5.09 3.38 4.24
N GLU A 162 -5.84 2.34 3.88
CA GLU A 162 -5.82 1.05 4.57
C GLU A 162 -4.46 0.36 4.42
N ILE A 163 -3.89 0.35 3.22
CA ILE A 163 -2.53 -0.16 2.98
C ILE A 163 -1.51 0.61 3.84
N GLU A 164 -1.57 1.94 3.88
CA GLU A 164 -0.73 2.78 4.76
C GLU A 164 -0.86 2.41 6.24
N ARG A 165 -2.09 2.25 6.74
CA ARG A 165 -2.35 1.89 8.14
C ARG A 165 -1.83 0.49 8.46
N PHE A 166 -2.07 -0.45 7.56
CA PHE A 166 -1.64 -1.84 7.68
C PHE A 166 -0.11 -1.93 7.71
N GLU A 167 0.55 -1.36 6.71
CA GLU A 167 2.01 -1.32 6.64
C GLU A 167 2.62 -0.61 7.83
N ARG A 168 2.02 0.44 8.38
CA ARG A 168 2.58 1.08 9.57
C ARG A 168 2.53 0.20 10.82
N SER A 169 1.46 -0.56 11.00
CA SER A 169 1.35 -1.53 12.09
C SER A 169 2.46 -2.59 11.99
N ILE A 170 2.76 -3.02 10.77
CA ILE A 170 3.76 -4.04 10.47
C ILE A 170 5.17 -3.45 10.51
N ALA A 171 5.41 -2.30 9.88
CA ALA A 171 6.67 -1.58 9.85
C ALA A 171 7.11 -1.16 11.24
N ARG A 172 6.20 -0.77 12.13
CA ARG A 172 6.53 -0.53 13.54
C ARG A 172 6.99 -1.82 14.22
N SER A 173 6.29 -2.93 14.00
CA SER A 173 6.71 -4.25 14.49
C SER A 173 8.04 -4.73 13.89
N ILE A 174 8.34 -4.37 12.63
CA ILE A 174 9.59 -4.72 11.93
C ILE A 174 10.76 -3.82 12.39
N ILE A 175 10.53 -2.51 12.51
CA ILE A 175 11.50 -1.49 12.96
C ILE A 175 11.86 -1.70 14.43
N ASP A 176 10.88 -2.03 15.27
CA ASP A 176 11.10 -2.37 16.68
C ASP A 176 11.66 -3.82 16.83
N HIS A 177 11.92 -4.51 15.71
CA HIS A 177 12.33 -5.92 15.65
C HIS A 177 11.44 -6.89 16.44
N GLU A 178 10.20 -6.50 16.72
CA GLU A 178 9.16 -7.35 17.29
C GLU A 178 8.66 -8.30 16.21
N ILE A 179 9.48 -9.32 15.93
CA ILE A 179 9.08 -10.51 15.20
C ILE A 179 7.84 -11.05 15.92
N SER A 180 6.74 -11.23 15.19
CA SER A 180 5.52 -11.87 15.72
C SER A 180 5.91 -13.07 16.60
N PRO A 181 5.38 -13.21 17.83
CA PRO A 181 5.78 -14.29 18.74
C PRO A 181 5.69 -15.68 18.10
N LEU A 182 4.73 -15.88 17.19
CA LEU A 182 4.60 -17.11 16.41
C LEU A 182 5.75 -17.28 15.41
N LEU A 183 6.05 -16.26 14.62
CA LEU A 183 7.13 -16.28 13.64
C LEU A 183 8.49 -16.49 14.31
N ARG A 184 8.69 -15.86 15.48
CA ARG A 184 9.89 -16.04 16.30
C ARG A 184 10.05 -17.50 16.74
N LYS A 185 9.00 -18.11 17.32
CA LYS A 185 9.03 -19.52 17.73
C LYS A 185 9.33 -20.46 16.57
N ILE A 186 8.66 -20.27 15.43
CA ILE A 186 8.89 -21.09 14.22
C ILE A 186 10.35 -20.98 13.75
N TYR A 187 10.92 -19.78 13.81
CA TYR A 187 12.28 -19.53 13.35
C TYR A 187 13.36 -19.99 14.36
N GLU A 188 13.16 -19.76 15.65
CA GLU A 188 14.17 -20.02 16.69
C GLU A 188 14.14 -21.46 17.21
N GLU A 189 12.96 -22.10 17.24
CA GLU A 189 12.76 -23.41 17.87
C GLU A 189 12.30 -24.51 16.88
N PRO A 190 12.88 -24.66 15.67
CA PRO A 190 12.58 -25.80 14.82
C PRO A 190 13.20 -27.08 15.38
N GLN A 191 12.48 -28.18 15.24
CA GLN A 191 12.98 -29.53 15.50
C GLN A 191 13.88 -29.97 14.34
N ILE A 192 15.07 -30.49 14.66
CA ILE A 192 15.94 -31.11 13.66
C ILE A 192 15.51 -32.56 13.50
N LEU A 193 15.06 -32.94 12.30
CA LEU A 193 14.71 -34.31 11.96
C LEU A 193 15.82 -34.90 11.09
N ASN A 194 16.45 -35.96 11.59
CA ASN A 194 17.48 -36.69 10.88
C ASN A 194 16.88 -37.93 10.23
N PHE A 195 17.22 -38.19 8.98
CA PHE A 195 16.79 -39.37 8.24
C PHE A 195 17.88 -39.83 7.28
N ARG A 196 17.72 -41.05 6.74
CA ARG A 196 18.64 -41.59 5.74
C ARG A 196 17.99 -41.56 4.36
N ARG A 197 18.75 -41.10 3.36
CA ARG A 197 18.39 -41.08 1.95
C ARG A 197 19.60 -41.54 1.14
N ASP A 198 19.40 -42.53 0.26
CA ASP A 198 20.45 -43.04 -0.64
C ASP A 198 21.78 -43.37 0.09
N GLY A 199 21.69 -43.94 1.30
CA GLY A 199 22.84 -44.29 2.14
C GLY A 199 23.52 -43.11 2.85
N LYS A 200 23.08 -41.86 2.64
CA LYS A 200 23.56 -40.65 3.30
C LYS A 200 22.62 -40.21 4.43
N GLN A 201 23.19 -39.65 5.49
CA GLN A 201 22.41 -39.03 6.56
C GLN A 201 22.10 -37.58 6.18
N GLU A 202 20.82 -37.24 6.17
CA GLU A 202 20.31 -35.90 5.90
C GLU A 202 19.55 -35.37 7.11
N SER A 203 19.48 -34.05 7.23
CA SER A 203 18.79 -33.35 8.30
C SER A 203 17.91 -32.25 7.73
N LEU A 204 16.69 -32.12 8.25
CA LEU A 204 15.80 -30.99 7.93
C LEU A 204 15.30 -30.31 9.19
N LEU A 205 14.84 -29.07 9.02
CA LEU A 205 14.22 -28.28 10.09
C LEU A 205 12.70 -28.39 9.95
N ALA A 206 12.04 -28.89 10.98
CA ALA A 206 10.59 -29.04 11.02
C ALA A 206 9.99 -28.30 12.22
N TYR A 207 8.76 -27.80 12.07
CA TYR A 207 8.03 -27.18 13.17
C TYR A 207 6.57 -27.61 13.14
N ARG A 208 6.04 -28.06 14.29
CA ARG A 208 4.64 -28.44 14.40
C ARG A 208 3.76 -27.20 14.54
N ILE A 209 2.79 -27.06 13.65
CA ILE A 209 1.91 -25.90 13.60
C ILE A 209 0.45 -26.33 13.55
N THR A 210 -0.44 -25.63 14.23
CA THR A 210 -1.89 -25.86 14.08
C THR A 210 -2.42 -25.16 12.83
N LYS A 211 -3.55 -25.62 12.28
CA LYS A 211 -4.24 -24.90 11.18
C LYS A 211 -4.48 -23.41 11.47
N GLY A 212 -4.84 -23.06 12.70
CA GLY A 212 -5.05 -21.67 13.10
C GLY A 212 -3.76 -20.85 13.15
N GLN A 213 -2.64 -21.46 13.55
CA GLN A 213 -1.33 -20.83 13.51
C GLN A 213 -0.81 -20.69 12.07
N LEU A 214 -1.07 -21.68 11.20
CA LEU A 214 -0.70 -21.60 9.79
C LEU A 214 -1.39 -20.41 9.10
N ARG A 215 -2.69 -20.23 9.29
CA ARG A 215 -3.42 -19.06 8.77
C ARG A 215 -2.84 -17.73 9.28
N LYS A 216 -2.51 -17.66 10.57
CA LYS A 216 -1.85 -16.47 11.14
C LYS A 216 -0.48 -16.23 10.49
N LEU A 217 0.27 -17.29 10.20
CA LEU A 217 1.57 -17.18 9.52
C LEU A 217 1.42 -16.75 8.06
N GLU A 218 0.39 -17.22 7.35
CA GLU A 218 0.03 -16.76 6.00
C GLU A 218 -0.27 -15.26 6.00
N ASP A 219 -1.10 -14.80 6.95
CA ASP A 219 -1.37 -13.37 7.13
C ASP A 219 -0.09 -12.58 7.41
N ILE A 220 0.79 -13.10 8.27
CA ILE A 220 2.10 -12.49 8.58
C ILE A 220 3.01 -12.47 7.34
N ALA A 221 2.99 -13.51 6.51
CA ALA A 221 3.80 -13.57 5.30
C ALA A 221 3.34 -12.54 4.26
N VAL A 222 2.03 -12.40 4.05
CA VAL A 222 1.45 -11.36 3.18
C VAL A 222 1.88 -9.98 3.68
N LYS A 223 1.77 -9.75 4.99
CA LYS A 223 2.17 -8.52 5.67
C LYS A 223 3.63 -8.16 5.43
N ILE A 224 4.53 -9.09 5.73
CA ILE A 224 5.99 -8.89 5.64
C ILE A 224 6.41 -8.70 4.19
N ASN A 225 5.92 -9.54 3.27
CA ASN A 225 6.33 -9.48 1.87
C ASN A 225 5.78 -8.24 1.15
N ALA A 226 4.60 -7.72 1.57
CA ALA A 226 4.05 -6.48 1.02
C ALA A 226 4.93 -5.27 1.30
N CYS A 227 5.70 -5.27 2.38
CA CYS A 227 6.63 -4.20 2.71
C CYS A 227 7.87 -4.15 1.79
N GLN A 228 8.12 -5.18 0.98
CA GLN A 228 9.24 -5.28 0.04
C GLN A 228 10.65 -5.04 0.64
N ASP A 229 10.82 -5.17 1.96
CA ASP A 229 12.12 -5.00 2.62
C ASP A 229 13.09 -6.14 2.23
N PRO A 230 14.29 -5.84 1.71
CA PRO A 230 15.25 -6.87 1.29
C PRO A 230 15.75 -7.76 2.43
N HIS A 231 15.61 -7.35 3.70
CA HIS A 231 16.08 -8.09 4.87
C HIS A 231 15.04 -9.07 5.42
N TYR A 232 13.77 -8.92 5.04
CA TYR A 232 12.68 -9.77 5.52
C TYR A 232 11.99 -10.49 4.36
N LYS A 233 11.75 -11.79 4.51
CA LYS A 233 11.00 -12.56 3.50
C LYS A 233 10.40 -13.80 4.12
N ILE A 234 9.14 -14.08 3.80
CA ILE A 234 8.51 -15.37 4.08
C ILE A 234 7.98 -15.93 2.76
N ALA A 235 8.71 -16.86 2.16
CA ALA A 235 8.35 -17.42 0.87
C ALA A 235 7.81 -18.84 1.01
N TRP A 236 6.74 -19.11 0.27
CA TRP A 236 6.12 -20.44 0.18
C TRP A 236 6.61 -21.13 -1.09
N ARG A 237 6.68 -22.47 -1.08
CA ARG A 237 6.98 -23.26 -2.30
C ARG A 237 5.95 -22.99 -3.40
N HIS A 238 4.68 -22.86 -3.03
CA HIS A 238 3.57 -22.51 -3.91
C HIS A 238 3.05 -21.10 -3.61
N TRP A 239 3.82 -20.10 -4.03
CA TRP A 239 3.52 -18.68 -3.79
C TRP A 239 2.22 -18.19 -4.46
N TRP A 240 1.68 -18.91 -5.45
CA TRP A 240 0.45 -18.56 -6.16
C TRP A 240 -0.84 -19.08 -5.51
N SER A 241 -0.75 -19.99 -4.54
CA SER A 241 -1.94 -20.50 -3.84
C SER A 241 -2.36 -19.53 -2.73
N LYS A 242 -3.66 -19.20 -2.67
CA LYS A 242 -4.24 -18.39 -1.60
C LYS A 242 -4.12 -19.05 -0.22
N GLU A 243 -4.16 -20.38 -0.17
CA GLU A 243 -4.01 -21.17 1.06
C GLU A 243 -2.92 -22.21 0.85
N GLN A 244 -2.04 -22.37 1.84
CA GLN A 244 -0.98 -23.37 1.80
C GLN A 244 -1.56 -24.71 2.25
N ARG A 245 -1.51 -25.68 1.35
CA ARG A 245 -2.01 -27.04 1.61
C ARG A 245 -0.84 -27.94 2.02
N PRO A 246 -1.00 -28.77 3.06
CA PRO A 246 -0.01 -29.79 3.37
C PRO A 246 0.11 -30.78 2.21
N GLU A 247 1.33 -31.07 1.81
CA GLU A 247 1.64 -32.02 0.76
C GLU A 247 2.61 -33.08 1.28
N SER A 248 2.45 -34.31 0.82
CA SER A 248 3.37 -35.40 1.13
C SER A 248 4.45 -35.44 0.05
N ASP A 249 5.69 -35.17 0.43
CA ASP A 249 6.85 -35.41 -0.44
C ASP A 249 7.28 -36.87 -0.27
N PRO A 250 7.17 -37.73 -1.31
CA PRO A 250 7.54 -39.14 -1.21
C PRO A 250 9.05 -39.34 -0.94
N THR A 251 9.86 -38.29 -1.12
CA THR A 251 11.30 -38.33 -0.87
C THR A 251 11.69 -37.93 0.55
N ILE A 252 10.73 -37.50 1.38
CA ILE A 252 10.97 -37.02 2.75
C ILE A 252 10.06 -37.75 3.76
N PRO A 253 10.62 -38.45 4.77
CA PRO A 253 9.85 -39.31 5.68
C PRO A 253 9.17 -38.53 6.84
N ILE A 254 8.54 -37.39 6.55
CA ILE A 254 7.93 -36.52 7.57
C ILE A 254 6.40 -36.37 7.41
N GLY A 255 5.82 -37.04 6.42
CA GLY A 255 4.39 -36.95 6.12
C GLY A 255 4.00 -35.63 5.46
N ALA A 256 2.69 -35.32 5.48
CA ALA A 256 2.14 -34.12 4.85
C ALA A 256 2.59 -32.84 5.56
N HIS A 257 3.15 -31.89 4.82
CA HIS A 257 3.73 -30.66 5.38
C HIS A 257 3.66 -29.48 4.41
N VAL A 258 3.88 -28.27 4.92
CA VAL A 258 4.02 -27.04 4.11
C VAL A 258 5.46 -26.58 4.14
N ASN A 259 6.03 -26.27 2.98
CA ASN A 259 7.41 -25.78 2.85
C ASN A 259 7.44 -24.25 2.90
N VAL A 260 8.23 -23.70 3.83
CA VAL A 260 8.39 -22.25 3.99
C VAL A 260 9.87 -21.87 4.12
N THR A 261 10.25 -20.80 3.43
CA THR A 261 11.53 -20.13 3.57
C THR A 261 11.33 -18.86 4.39
N ILE A 262 12.09 -18.69 5.47
CA ILE A 262 12.04 -17.51 6.33
C ILE A 262 13.41 -16.81 6.34
N LYS A 263 13.41 -15.50 6.06
CA LYS A 263 14.53 -14.58 6.19
C LYS A 263 14.12 -13.45 7.13
N LEU A 264 14.92 -13.20 8.16
CA LEU A 264 14.72 -12.13 9.14
C LEU A 264 15.99 -11.27 9.21
N PHE A 265 15.84 -9.99 9.56
CA PHE A 265 16.97 -9.06 9.70
C PHE A 265 18.04 -9.58 10.66
N GLY A 266 19.31 -9.51 10.25
CA GLY A 266 20.45 -9.97 11.06
C GLY A 266 20.48 -11.49 11.31
N LYS A 267 19.63 -12.28 10.65
CA LYS A 267 19.56 -13.74 10.81
C LYS A 267 19.78 -14.45 9.47
N ALA A 268 20.28 -15.68 9.54
CA ALA A 268 20.42 -16.53 8.36
C ALA A 268 19.05 -16.86 7.73
N LYS A 269 19.03 -17.13 6.43
CA LYS A 269 17.82 -17.71 5.81
C LYS A 269 17.64 -19.14 6.35
N LYS A 270 16.41 -19.54 6.68
CA LYS A 270 16.04 -20.92 7.03
C LYS A 270 14.96 -21.44 6.10
N ASP A 271 15.13 -22.69 5.65
CA ASP A 271 14.10 -23.46 4.96
C ASP A 271 13.51 -24.46 5.96
N LEU A 272 12.18 -24.46 6.11
CA LEU A 272 11.45 -25.10 7.20
C LEU A 272 10.27 -25.92 6.64
N HIS A 273 10.04 -27.06 7.27
CA HIS A 273 8.90 -27.94 7.01
C HIS A 273 7.86 -27.78 8.13
N LEU A 274 6.72 -27.17 7.82
CA LEU A 274 5.63 -26.98 8.76
C LEU A 274 4.74 -28.23 8.77
N LEU A 275 4.80 -28.98 9.88
CA LEU A 275 3.99 -30.18 10.11
C LEU A 275 2.63 -29.73 10.64
N VAL A 276 1.61 -29.77 9.78
CA VAL A 276 0.27 -29.25 10.10
C VAL A 276 -0.51 -30.29 10.90
N ALA A 277 -0.78 -29.97 12.17
CA ALA A 277 -1.62 -30.75 13.08
C ALA A 277 -3.07 -30.22 13.10
#